data_AF-A0A2J7ZYY3-F1
#
_entry.id   AF-A0A2J7ZYY3-F1
#
_cell.length_a   1.000
_cell.length_b   1.000
_cell.length_c   1.000
_cell.angle_alpha   90.00
_cell.angle_beta   90.00
_cell.angle_gamma   90.00
#
_symmetry.space_group_name_H-M   'P 1'
#
loop_
_entity.id
_entity.type
_entity.pdbx_description
1 polymer ?
#
loop_
_entity_poly.entity_id
_entity_poly.type
_entity_poly.pdbx_seq_one_letter_code
_entity_poly.pdbx_strand_id
1 'polypeptide(L)'
;MSSGLPREVLKDFANGFLYAEILSRYYPADIQMHSFENVASMERKRSNWALLEKVIKRKRIPVDRPQIESVIAADGDSAVEVLQAIFGFIHSPSYDCRGGAGGWASAANAMYFGGGGGGYTAQQQQQPQSPQQAGMYQQVAMGMQQQQQQQQQQQQQQQQQQTQQQQQYEQQLGGARGAGPAAGAAGAPRSSQEAAAGGPAAAAAAGGGYAAAYVLSYAEQTRQQAVAAGYTPEQQQLVFQQALFQYQQQREAKERMKKMAEQVREENSKRAGSRAKQRPSASPGADGAGAGAGASPAPAARQREKDKEPSARERALQFAKNVPKPEPKPQRKAPAAPGEVRRRLWVASEQRRTCLREAGVVSPLGAEGGARAGVA
;
A
#
# COMPACT_ATOMS: atom_id res chain seq x y z
N MET A 1 -2.67 -5.03 2.04
CA MET A 1 -1.59 -4.56 2.93
C MET A 1 -1.22 -3.14 2.51
N SER A 2 -1.06 -2.18 3.44
CA SER A 2 -0.46 -0.90 3.04
C SER A 2 1.02 -1.21 2.83
N SER A 3 1.41 -1.43 1.58
CA SER A 3 2.79 -1.37 1.11
C SER A 3 3.25 0.10 1.09
N GLY A 4 2.83 0.86 2.11
CA GLY A 4 3.25 2.23 2.33
C GLY A 4 4.71 2.21 2.69
N LEU A 5 5.45 3.14 2.08
CA LEU A 5 6.81 3.45 2.49
C LEU A 5 6.85 3.59 4.03
N PRO A 6 7.95 3.18 4.68
CA PRO A 6 8.10 3.38 6.12
C PRO A 6 7.74 4.83 6.48
N ARG A 7 6.98 5.06 7.57
CA ARG A 7 6.50 6.42 7.92
C ARG A 7 7.62 7.45 7.97
N GLU A 8 8.84 7.05 8.31
CA GLU A 8 10.01 7.91 8.29
C GLU A 8 10.32 8.45 6.89
N VAL A 9 10.22 7.60 5.86
CA VAL A 9 10.40 8.01 4.46
C VAL A 9 9.34 9.04 4.05
N LEU A 10 8.08 8.85 4.47
CA LEU A 10 7.01 9.81 4.18
C LEU A 10 7.26 11.17 4.86
N LYS A 11 7.86 11.18 6.06
CA LYS A 11 8.25 12.43 6.73
C LYS A 11 9.35 13.17 5.99
N ASP A 12 10.28 12.45 5.37
CA ASP A 12 11.36 13.05 4.57
C ASP A 12 10.80 13.72 3.30
N PHE A 13 9.82 13.09 2.65
CA PHE A 13 9.10 13.69 1.52
C PHE A 13 8.28 14.91 1.92
N ALA A 14 7.66 14.89 3.12
CA ALA A 14 6.90 16.03 3.64
C ALA A 14 7.75 17.32 3.77
N ASN A 15 9.08 17.21 3.87
CA ASN A 15 9.98 18.35 3.93
C ASN A 15 10.08 19.16 2.61
N GLY A 16 9.79 18.51 1.47
CA GLY A 16 9.96 19.12 0.15
C GLY A 16 11.40 19.10 -0.38
N PHE A 17 12.42 18.90 0.49
CA PHE A 17 13.82 18.87 0.08
C PHE A 17 14.10 17.78 -0.99
N LEU A 18 13.55 16.57 -0.82
CA LEU A 18 13.69 15.49 -1.79
C LEU A 18 13.05 15.82 -3.15
N TYR A 19 11.90 16.50 -3.15
CA TYR A 19 11.28 16.96 -4.40
C TYR A 19 12.13 18.02 -5.09
N ALA A 20 12.72 18.95 -4.33
CA ALA A 20 13.65 19.93 -4.87
C ALA A 20 14.88 19.25 -5.48
N GLU A 21 15.45 18.25 -4.81
CA GLU A 21 16.59 17.49 -5.35
C GLU A 21 16.24 16.80 -6.67
N ILE A 22 15.11 16.10 -6.73
CA ILE A 22 14.65 15.43 -7.95
C ILE A 22 14.45 16.45 -9.07
N LEU A 23 13.71 17.53 -8.79
CA LEU A 23 13.43 18.55 -9.80
C LEU A 23 14.68 19.34 -10.21
N SER A 24 15.69 19.49 -9.34
CA SER A 24 16.95 20.18 -9.66
C SER A 24 17.74 19.48 -10.77
N ARG A 25 17.58 18.15 -10.90
CA ARG A 25 18.22 17.36 -11.98
C ARG A 25 17.62 17.68 -13.35
N TYR A 26 16.36 18.13 -13.40
CA TYR A 26 15.64 18.44 -14.64
C TYR A 26 15.57 19.95 -14.89
N TYR A 27 15.56 20.78 -13.84
CA TYR A 27 15.42 22.23 -13.90
C TYR A 27 16.50 22.96 -13.07
N PRO A 28 17.79 22.80 -13.40
CA PRO A 28 18.87 23.38 -12.60
C PRO A 28 18.86 24.92 -12.58
N ALA A 29 18.28 25.57 -13.60
CA ALA A 29 18.15 27.04 -13.65
C ALA A 29 17.04 27.58 -12.74
N ASP A 30 15.98 26.81 -12.51
CA ASP A 30 14.82 27.24 -11.72
C ASP A 30 14.94 26.89 -10.24
N ILE A 31 15.75 25.87 -9.91
CA ILE A 31 15.87 25.33 -8.55
C ILE A 31 17.28 25.55 -8.03
N GLN A 32 17.37 26.40 -7.02
CA GLN A 32 18.59 26.69 -6.29
C GLN A 32 18.61 25.85 -5.01
N MET A 33 19.38 24.76 -4.98
CA MET A 33 19.41 23.81 -3.86
C MET A 33 19.78 24.43 -2.50
N HIS A 34 20.57 25.50 -2.51
CA HIS A 34 20.97 26.22 -1.30
C HIS A 34 19.82 27.02 -0.64
N SER A 35 18.72 27.23 -1.35
CA SER A 35 17.51 27.87 -0.81
C SER A 35 16.59 26.90 -0.06
N PHE A 36 16.88 25.59 -0.11
CA PHE A 36 16.08 24.56 0.54
C PHE A 36 16.81 24.05 1.79
N GLU A 37 16.11 24.06 2.91
CA GLU A 37 16.66 23.60 4.19
C GLU A 37 16.15 22.19 4.52
N ASN A 38 17.05 21.29 4.93
CA ASN A 38 16.67 19.97 5.43
C ASN A 38 16.37 20.02 6.93
N VAL A 39 15.18 20.52 7.29
CA VAL A 39 14.76 20.72 8.69
C VAL A 39 13.38 20.15 8.99
N ALA A 40 13.15 19.73 10.24
CA ALA A 40 11.89 19.12 10.67
C ALA A 40 10.77 20.14 11.00
N SER A 41 11.10 21.44 11.10
CA SER A 41 10.14 22.50 11.49
C SER A 41 9.05 22.70 10.44
N MET A 42 7.79 22.67 10.86
CA MET A 42 6.63 22.84 9.97
C MET A 42 6.63 24.17 9.21
N GLU A 43 7.10 25.25 9.82
CA GLU A 43 7.22 26.56 9.17
C GLU A 43 8.21 26.54 8.01
N ARG A 44 9.32 25.84 8.20
CA ARG A 44 10.36 25.68 7.20
C ARG A 44 9.93 24.74 6.07
N LYS A 45 9.20 23.66 6.39
CA LYS A 45 8.55 22.80 5.36
C LYS A 45 7.63 23.62 4.46
N ARG A 46 6.76 24.45 5.03
CA ARG A 46 5.87 25.34 4.25
C ARG A 46 6.66 26.32 3.38
N SER A 47 7.75 26.85 3.90
CA SER A 47 8.64 27.75 3.13
C SER A 47 9.29 27.04 1.95
N ASN A 48 9.81 25.81 2.14
CA ASN A 48 10.32 24.97 1.06
C ASN A 48 9.25 24.70 0.00
N TRP A 49 8.04 24.30 0.42
CA TRP A 49 6.93 24.03 -0.50
C TRP A 49 6.44 25.27 -1.24
N ALA A 50 6.49 26.47 -0.63
CA ALA A 50 6.16 27.72 -1.32
C ALA A 50 7.14 28.03 -2.47
N LEU A 51 8.42 27.65 -2.34
CA LEU A 51 9.40 27.75 -3.42
C LEU A 51 9.11 26.73 -4.53
N LEU A 52 8.82 25.47 -4.15
CA LEU A 52 8.43 24.43 -5.10
C LEU A 52 7.16 24.77 -5.86
N GLU A 53 6.14 25.30 -5.19
CA GLU A 53 4.86 25.67 -5.80
C GLU A 53 5.06 26.71 -6.93
N LYS A 54 5.99 27.66 -6.77
CA LYS A 54 6.34 28.62 -7.83
C LYS A 54 6.91 27.91 -9.06
N VAL A 55 7.78 26.92 -8.86
CA VAL A 55 8.38 26.14 -9.96
C VAL A 55 7.34 25.24 -10.63
N ILE A 56 6.54 24.53 -9.84
CA ILE A 56 5.44 23.67 -10.29
C ILE A 56 4.45 24.46 -11.16
N LYS A 57 4.02 25.64 -10.70
CA LYS A 57 3.14 26.54 -11.46
C LYS A 57 3.78 27.05 -12.75
N ARG A 58 5.06 27.46 -12.68
CA ARG A 58 5.81 27.94 -13.86
C ARG A 58 5.94 26.87 -14.93
N LYS A 59 6.22 25.62 -14.53
CA LYS A 59 6.37 24.47 -15.42
C LYS A 59 5.04 23.83 -15.81
N ARG A 60 3.91 24.28 -15.23
CA ARG A 60 2.55 23.74 -15.44
C ARG A 60 2.46 22.24 -15.13
N ILE A 61 3.15 21.81 -14.07
CA ILE A 61 3.05 20.43 -13.58
C ILE A 61 1.67 20.27 -12.93
N PRO A 62 0.89 19.23 -13.25
CA PRO A 62 -0.47 19.03 -12.76
C PRO A 62 -0.47 18.55 -11.29
N VAL A 63 -0.09 19.42 -10.37
CA VAL A 63 -0.10 19.18 -8.92
C VAL A 63 -0.89 20.30 -8.25
N ASP A 64 -1.95 19.91 -7.55
CA ASP A 64 -2.84 20.85 -6.88
C ASP A 64 -2.33 21.23 -5.49
N ARG A 65 -2.61 22.48 -5.08
CA ARG A 65 -2.29 22.97 -3.73
C ARG A 65 -2.81 22.08 -2.58
N PRO A 66 -4.06 21.57 -2.58
CA PRO A 66 -4.52 20.65 -1.54
C PRO A 66 -3.68 19.36 -1.46
N GLN A 67 -3.18 18.84 -2.58
CA GLN A 67 -2.30 17.66 -2.55
C GLN A 67 -0.99 17.99 -1.84
N ILE A 68 -0.42 19.17 -2.10
CA ILE A 68 0.79 19.65 -1.42
C ILE A 68 0.56 19.75 0.10
N GLU A 69 -0.58 20.29 0.54
CA GLU A 69 -0.92 20.37 1.97
C GLU A 69 -1.04 18.96 2.60
N SER A 70 -1.62 17.99 1.89
CA SER A 70 -1.65 16.58 2.35
C SER A 70 -0.25 15.96 2.45
N VAL A 71 0.66 16.29 1.53
CA VAL A 71 2.07 15.86 1.60
C VAL A 71 2.77 16.49 2.80
N ILE A 72 2.56 17.78 3.07
CA ILE A 72 3.13 18.48 4.23
C ILE A 72 2.65 17.85 5.54
N ALA A 73 1.38 17.41 5.59
CA ALA A 73 0.81 16.70 6.73
C ALA A 73 1.34 15.26 6.88
N ALA A 74 2.15 14.77 5.92
CA ALA A 74 2.59 13.39 5.81
C ALA A 74 1.41 12.40 5.84
N ASP A 75 0.29 12.77 5.21
CA ASP A 75 -0.92 11.97 5.20
C ASP A 75 -0.91 10.93 4.08
N GLY A 76 -1.23 9.69 4.45
CA GLY A 76 -1.38 8.55 3.55
C GLY A 76 -0.30 8.42 2.48
N ASP A 77 -0.76 8.25 1.24
CA ASP A 77 0.06 8.04 0.05
C ASP A 77 0.19 9.33 -0.80
N SER A 78 -0.20 10.50 -0.28
CA SER A 78 -0.16 11.76 -1.02
C SER A 78 1.23 12.11 -1.54
N ALA A 79 2.29 11.75 -0.80
CA ALA A 79 3.66 11.93 -1.26
C ALA A 79 3.94 11.13 -2.54
N VAL A 80 3.47 9.89 -2.58
CA VAL A 80 3.65 9.01 -3.75
C VAL A 80 2.84 9.55 -4.93
N GLU A 81 1.62 10.04 -4.71
CA GLU A 81 0.79 10.64 -5.76
C GLU A 81 1.45 11.86 -6.41
N VAL A 82 1.94 12.81 -5.60
CA VAL A 82 2.63 14.00 -6.11
C VAL A 82 3.91 13.60 -6.86
N LEU A 83 4.64 12.61 -6.34
CA LEU A 83 5.86 12.10 -6.99
C LEU A 83 5.55 11.44 -8.34
N GLN A 84 4.49 10.63 -8.42
CA GLN A 84 4.03 10.01 -9.66
C GLN A 84 3.55 11.05 -10.67
N ALA A 85 2.84 12.09 -10.23
CA ALA A 85 2.40 13.18 -11.09
C ALA A 85 3.61 13.94 -11.69
N ILE A 86 4.61 14.26 -10.87
CA ILE A 86 5.86 14.89 -11.32
C ILE A 86 6.62 13.97 -12.28
N PHE A 87 6.80 12.70 -11.93
CA PHE A 87 7.52 11.74 -12.76
C PHE A 87 6.82 11.52 -14.10
N GLY A 88 5.50 11.31 -14.08
CA GLY A 88 4.67 11.14 -15.27
C GLY A 88 4.69 12.37 -16.17
N PHE A 89 4.71 13.57 -15.60
CA PHE A 89 4.86 14.81 -16.36
C PHE A 89 6.22 14.91 -17.03
N ILE A 90 7.31 14.68 -16.31
CA ILE A 90 8.68 14.81 -16.82
C ILE A 90 8.99 13.75 -17.89
N HIS A 91 8.43 12.54 -17.75
CA HIS A 91 8.64 11.45 -18.72
C HIS A 91 7.55 11.38 -19.79
N SER A 92 6.61 12.33 -19.79
CA SER A 92 5.62 12.43 -20.86
C SER A 92 6.32 12.90 -22.14
N PRO A 93 5.99 12.33 -23.32
CA PRO A 93 6.52 12.80 -24.61
C PRO A 93 6.33 14.31 -24.84
N SER A 94 5.32 14.89 -24.21
CA SER A 94 5.00 16.32 -24.25
C SER A 94 6.03 17.22 -23.56
N TYR A 95 6.87 16.66 -22.68
CA TYR A 95 7.88 17.40 -21.94
C TYR A 95 9.05 17.85 -22.83
N ASP A 96 9.46 17.01 -23.78
CA ASP A 96 10.59 17.28 -24.69
C ASP A 96 10.28 18.38 -25.71
N CYS A 97 8.99 18.64 -25.99
CA CYS A 97 8.58 19.62 -26.99
C CYS A 97 8.69 21.09 -26.54
N ARG A 98 8.91 21.34 -25.24
CA ARG A 98 8.75 22.70 -24.65
C ARG A 98 10.00 23.22 -23.92
N GLY A 99 11.04 22.40 -23.75
CA GLY A 99 12.16 22.70 -22.86
C GLY A 99 13.38 23.40 -23.47
N GLY A 100 13.41 23.60 -24.79
CA GLY A 100 14.66 23.90 -25.50
C GLY A 100 14.78 25.27 -26.17
N ALA A 101 14.12 26.34 -25.72
CA ALA A 101 14.49 27.74 -26.03
C ALA A 101 13.54 28.72 -25.35
N GLY A 102 14.08 29.83 -24.83
CA GLY A 102 13.30 30.91 -24.22
C GLY A 102 12.43 31.70 -25.20
N GLY A 103 11.35 31.10 -25.70
CA GLY A 103 10.38 31.74 -26.59
C GLY A 103 9.12 32.19 -25.87
N TRP A 104 9.13 33.38 -25.30
CA TRP A 104 7.93 34.16 -24.99
C TRP A 104 7.43 34.85 -26.28
N ALA A 105 7.25 34.10 -27.37
CA ALA A 105 6.70 34.66 -28.60
C ALA A 105 6.07 33.57 -29.47
N SER A 106 4.90 33.90 -30.01
CA SER A 106 4.21 33.25 -31.13
C SER A 106 3.23 32.13 -30.80
N ALA A 107 2.03 32.55 -30.42
CA ALA A 107 0.80 31.78 -30.52
C ALA A 107 0.08 31.99 -31.88
N ALA A 108 0.81 32.22 -32.98
CA ALA A 108 0.20 32.69 -34.23
C ALA A 108 0.43 31.82 -35.49
N ASN A 109 1.11 30.66 -35.44
CA ASN A 109 1.43 29.92 -36.67
C ASN A 109 1.27 28.39 -36.57
N ALA A 110 0.07 27.93 -36.21
CA ALA A 110 -0.32 26.51 -36.26
C ALA A 110 -1.42 26.25 -37.32
N MET A 111 -1.28 26.87 -38.49
CA MET A 111 -1.95 26.45 -39.72
C MET A 111 -0.85 26.23 -40.77
N TYR A 112 -0.98 25.17 -41.58
CA TYR A 112 0.02 24.66 -42.54
C TYR A 112 1.12 23.79 -41.94
N PHE A 113 0.84 22.50 -41.75
CA PHE A 113 1.48 21.46 -42.55
C PHE A 113 0.70 20.16 -42.36
N GLY A 114 -0.03 19.77 -43.40
CA GLY A 114 -0.57 18.43 -43.55
C GLY A 114 0.38 17.53 -44.33
N GLY A 115 0.14 16.22 -44.25
CA GLY A 115 0.51 15.28 -45.30
C GLY A 115 1.49 14.17 -44.90
N GLY A 116 1.09 12.93 -45.19
CA GLY A 116 1.95 11.73 -45.24
C GLY A 116 1.74 10.82 -44.02
N GLY A 117 1.04 9.69 -44.08
CA GLY A 117 0.95 8.71 -45.17
C GLY A 117 2.08 7.70 -45.04
N GLY A 118 1.79 6.51 -44.51
CA GLY A 118 2.78 5.45 -44.33
C GLY A 118 2.20 4.24 -43.60
N GLY A 119 1.43 3.42 -44.32
CA GLY A 119 0.98 2.12 -43.85
C GLY A 119 2.01 1.04 -44.19
N TYR A 120 2.23 0.12 -43.24
CA TYR A 120 2.87 -1.21 -43.36
C TYR A 120 2.41 -1.96 -42.08
N THR A 121 2.14 -3.26 -42.00
CA THR A 121 2.27 -4.40 -42.91
C THR A 121 1.50 -5.56 -42.27
N ALA A 122 0.97 -6.45 -43.11
CA ALA A 122 0.13 -7.57 -42.74
C ALA A 122 0.77 -8.52 -41.70
N GLN A 123 -0.06 -8.90 -40.73
CA GLN A 123 0.20 -9.85 -39.67
C GLN A 123 0.24 -11.27 -40.27
N GLN A 124 1.44 -11.84 -40.34
CA GLN A 124 1.68 -13.19 -40.84
C GLN A 124 1.23 -14.20 -39.79
N GLN A 125 0.09 -14.85 -40.05
CA GLN A 125 -0.53 -15.87 -39.22
C GLN A 125 0.17 -17.21 -39.46
N GLN A 126 1.09 -17.58 -38.56
CA GLN A 126 1.75 -18.88 -38.59
C GLN A 126 0.82 -19.95 -38.00
N GLN A 127 0.44 -20.92 -38.84
CA GLN A 127 -0.24 -22.15 -38.43
C GLN A 127 0.77 -23.12 -37.81
N PRO A 128 0.52 -23.65 -36.59
CA PRO A 128 1.37 -24.67 -36.01
C PRO A 128 1.04 -26.06 -36.61
N GLN A 129 1.98 -26.61 -37.37
CA GLN A 129 1.97 -28.00 -37.81
C GLN A 129 2.82 -28.86 -36.86
N SER A 130 2.18 -29.62 -35.95
CA SER A 130 2.63 -30.96 -35.53
C SER A 130 1.65 -31.61 -34.53
N PRO A 131 1.02 -32.75 -34.86
CA PRO A 131 0.01 -33.40 -33.99
C PRO A 131 0.57 -34.05 -32.70
N GLN A 132 1.88 -34.02 -32.47
CA GLN A 132 2.49 -34.61 -31.26
C GLN A 132 2.52 -33.66 -30.05
N GLN A 133 2.38 -32.33 -30.23
CA GLN A 133 2.33 -31.38 -29.10
C GLN A 133 0.94 -31.30 -28.44
N ALA A 134 -0.12 -31.74 -29.11
CA ALA A 134 -1.49 -31.64 -28.58
C ALA A 134 -1.70 -32.43 -27.28
N GLY A 135 -1.00 -33.55 -27.09
CA GLY A 135 -1.14 -34.40 -25.90
C GLY A 135 -0.60 -33.77 -24.61
N MET A 136 0.47 -32.96 -24.68
CA MET A 136 1.06 -32.35 -23.48
C MET A 136 0.17 -31.23 -22.90
N TYR A 137 -0.46 -30.43 -23.77
CA TYR A 137 -1.36 -29.36 -23.32
C TYR A 137 -2.60 -29.90 -22.60
N GLN A 138 -3.10 -31.07 -22.98
CA GLN A 138 -4.25 -31.69 -22.32
C GLN A 138 -3.91 -32.20 -20.92
N GLN A 139 -2.68 -32.68 -20.70
CA GLN A 139 -2.22 -33.14 -19.38
C GLN A 139 -1.99 -31.96 -18.43
N VAL A 140 -1.45 -30.83 -18.94
CA VAL A 140 -1.28 -29.60 -18.15
C VAL A 140 -2.63 -28.97 -17.80
N ALA A 141 -3.59 -28.98 -18.73
CA ALA A 141 -4.94 -28.45 -18.47
C ALA A 141 -5.67 -29.23 -17.37
N MET A 142 -5.56 -30.57 -17.36
CA MET A 142 -6.19 -31.42 -16.34
C MET A 142 -5.54 -31.24 -14.96
N GLY A 143 -4.21 -31.12 -14.90
CA GLY A 143 -3.50 -30.84 -13.65
C GLY A 143 -3.88 -29.48 -13.05
N MET A 144 -4.09 -28.46 -13.90
CA MET A 144 -4.50 -27.13 -13.46
C MET A 144 -5.94 -27.12 -12.92
N GLN A 145 -6.86 -27.88 -13.55
CA GLN A 145 -8.23 -28.04 -13.04
C GLN A 145 -8.24 -28.75 -11.67
N GLN A 146 -7.40 -29.77 -11.49
CA GLN A 146 -7.26 -30.46 -10.20
C GLN A 146 -6.68 -29.53 -9.12
N GLN A 147 -5.68 -28.70 -9.46
CA GLN A 147 -5.13 -27.71 -8.55
C GLN A 147 -6.17 -26.66 -8.14
N GLN A 148 -7.03 -26.24 -9.07
CA GLN A 148 -8.13 -25.31 -8.79
C GLN A 148 -9.15 -25.91 -7.82
N GLN A 149 -9.50 -27.19 -8.00
CA GLN A 149 -10.43 -27.90 -7.12
C GLN A 149 -9.84 -28.05 -5.70
N GLN A 150 -8.53 -28.32 -5.60
CA GLN A 150 -7.85 -28.40 -4.30
C GLN A 150 -7.82 -27.05 -3.58
N GLN A 151 -7.66 -25.94 -4.31
CA GLN A 151 -7.77 -24.59 -3.75
C GLN A 151 -9.19 -24.26 -3.24
N GLN A 152 -10.23 -24.68 -3.95
CA GLN A 152 -11.62 -24.53 -3.47
C GLN A 152 -11.86 -25.28 -2.15
N GLN A 153 -11.32 -26.50 -2.02
CA GLN A 153 -11.41 -27.24 -0.75
C GLN A 153 -10.69 -26.54 0.40
N GLN A 154 -9.49 -26.00 0.18
CA GLN A 154 -8.79 -25.23 1.22
C GLN A 154 -9.57 -23.99 1.65
N GLN A 155 -10.24 -23.30 0.73
CA GLN A 155 -11.08 -22.15 1.07
C GLN A 155 -12.28 -22.54 1.94
N GLN A 156 -12.97 -23.65 1.62
CA GLN A 156 -14.07 -24.14 2.45
C GLN A 156 -13.60 -24.49 3.87
N GLN A 157 -12.43 -25.10 4.01
CA GLN A 157 -11.87 -25.39 5.34
C GLN A 157 -11.56 -24.11 6.14
N GLN A 158 -11.00 -23.08 5.50
CA GLN A 158 -10.74 -21.82 6.19
C GLN A 158 -12.03 -21.12 6.64
N GLN A 159 -13.08 -21.14 5.82
CA GLN A 159 -14.39 -20.61 6.22
C GLN A 159 -14.95 -21.35 7.44
N GLN A 160 -14.88 -22.69 7.45
CA GLN A 160 -15.35 -23.48 8.58
C GLN A 160 -14.58 -23.17 9.86
N GLN A 161 -13.24 -23.03 9.80
CA GLN A 161 -12.45 -22.65 10.98
C GLN A 161 -12.81 -21.27 11.51
N GLN A 162 -13.07 -20.29 10.64
CA GLN A 162 -13.49 -18.95 11.06
C GLN A 162 -14.88 -18.97 11.72
N THR A 163 -15.82 -19.74 11.18
CA THR A 163 -17.15 -19.91 11.79
C THR A 163 -17.04 -20.56 13.16
N GLN A 164 -16.17 -21.56 13.33
CA GLN A 164 -15.92 -22.17 14.65
C GLN A 164 -15.32 -21.18 15.65
N GLN A 165 -14.38 -20.33 15.22
CA GLN A 165 -13.83 -19.29 16.11
C GLN A 165 -14.87 -18.26 16.53
N GLN A 166 -15.78 -17.84 15.61
CA GLN A 166 -16.88 -16.95 15.96
C GLN A 166 -17.83 -17.58 16.98
N GLN A 167 -18.19 -18.85 16.79
CA GLN A 167 -19.03 -19.59 17.74
C GLN A 167 -18.36 -19.74 19.11
N GLN A 168 -17.05 -20.03 19.15
CA GLN A 168 -16.29 -20.09 20.41
C GLN A 168 -16.24 -18.73 21.11
N TYR A 169 -16.08 -17.64 20.35
CA TYR A 169 -16.08 -16.29 20.87
C TYR A 169 -17.44 -15.90 21.46
N GLU A 170 -18.53 -16.22 20.76
CA GLU A 170 -19.90 -16.00 21.24
C GLU A 170 -20.21 -16.81 22.50
N GLN A 171 -19.74 -18.06 22.59
CA GLN A 171 -19.90 -18.87 23.81
C GLN A 171 -19.16 -18.25 25.01
N GLN A 172 -17.97 -17.69 24.80
CA GLN A 172 -17.21 -17.01 25.87
C GLN A 172 -17.88 -15.70 26.34
N LEU A 173 -18.54 -14.97 25.43
CA LEU A 173 -19.26 -13.74 25.76
C LEU A 173 -20.67 -13.98 26.32
N GLY A 174 -21.35 -15.04 25.87
CA GLY A 174 -22.70 -15.40 26.29
C GLY A 174 -22.80 -16.01 27.69
N GLY A 175 -21.72 -16.64 28.17
CA GLY A 175 -21.70 -17.32 29.48
C GLY A 175 -21.82 -16.43 30.71
N ALA A 176 -21.71 -15.09 30.57
CA ALA A 176 -21.75 -14.15 31.70
C ALA A 176 -23.12 -13.53 31.98
N ARG A 177 -24.20 -13.92 31.26
CA ARG A 177 -25.54 -13.31 31.40
C ARG A 177 -26.63 -14.21 32.01
N GLY A 178 -26.31 -15.43 32.44
CA GLY A 178 -27.27 -16.31 33.10
C GLY A 178 -27.21 -16.21 34.63
N ALA A 179 -28.13 -15.44 35.22
CA ALA A 179 -28.68 -15.54 36.60
C ALA A 179 -28.92 -14.14 37.22
N GLY A 180 -29.87 -13.38 36.66
CA GLY A 180 -30.54 -12.29 37.37
C GLY A 180 -31.94 -12.76 37.78
N PRO A 181 -32.33 -12.73 39.06
CA PRO A 181 -33.64 -13.17 39.48
C PRO A 181 -34.73 -12.24 38.96
N ALA A 182 -35.83 -12.85 38.54
CA ALA A 182 -37.03 -12.19 38.05
C ALA A 182 -37.65 -11.29 39.12
N ALA A 183 -37.78 -10.00 38.83
CA ALA A 183 -38.70 -9.10 39.50
C ALA A 183 -39.58 -8.48 38.42
N GLY A 184 -40.86 -8.83 38.46
CA GLY A 184 -41.85 -8.38 37.50
C GLY A 184 -42.21 -6.91 37.69
N ALA A 185 -42.49 -6.24 36.57
CA ALA A 185 -43.35 -5.07 36.56
C ALA A 185 -43.99 -4.97 35.17
N ALA A 186 -45.31 -5.09 35.16
CA ALA A 186 -46.17 -4.91 34.01
C ALA A 186 -46.21 -3.42 33.59
N GLY A 187 -46.28 -3.17 32.28
CA GLY A 187 -46.49 -1.84 31.73
C GLY A 187 -46.53 -1.89 30.20
N ALA A 188 -47.74 -1.89 29.64
CA ALA A 188 -48.06 -1.99 28.23
C ALA A 188 -47.97 -0.61 27.51
N PRO A 189 -48.33 -0.47 26.21
CA PRO A 189 -47.43 0.06 25.20
C PRO A 189 -47.83 1.46 24.69
N ARG A 190 -46.89 2.17 24.06
CA ARG A 190 -47.23 3.33 23.21
C ARG A 190 -46.49 3.26 21.88
N SER A 191 -47.32 3.17 20.86
CA SER A 191 -47.06 3.31 19.43
C SER A 191 -46.55 4.71 19.09
N SER A 192 -45.54 4.79 18.23
CA SER A 192 -45.32 5.92 17.32
C SER A 192 -44.49 5.42 16.13
N GLN A 193 -45.19 5.22 15.02
CA GLN A 193 -44.65 5.32 13.66
C GLN A 193 -43.92 6.66 13.50
N GLU A 194 -42.72 6.65 12.93
CA GLU A 194 -42.39 7.64 11.90
C GLU A 194 -41.21 7.17 11.05
N ALA A 195 -41.32 7.49 9.76
CA ALA A 195 -40.58 6.94 8.66
C ALA A 195 -39.18 7.55 8.52
N ALA A 196 -38.20 6.72 8.17
CA ALA A 196 -36.99 7.18 7.51
C ALA A 196 -36.48 6.06 6.57
N ALA A 197 -37.07 6.02 5.38
CA ALA A 197 -36.50 5.30 4.24
C ALA A 197 -35.26 6.08 3.77
N GLY A 198 -34.08 5.68 4.25
CA GLY A 198 -32.79 6.18 3.79
C GLY A 198 -31.88 4.99 3.46
N GLY A 199 -31.91 4.56 2.20
CA GLY A 199 -31.08 3.45 1.72
C GLY A 199 -29.58 3.74 1.81
N PRO A 200 -28.73 2.82 2.29
CA PRO A 200 -27.28 2.99 2.32
C PRO A 200 -26.69 2.61 0.95
N ALA A 201 -26.79 3.50 -0.04
CA ALA A 201 -26.20 3.24 -1.36
C ALA A 201 -25.37 4.39 -1.95
N ALA A 202 -25.38 5.60 -1.38
CA ALA A 202 -24.77 6.76 -2.03
C ALA A 202 -23.45 7.28 -1.39
N ALA A 203 -23.00 6.74 -0.26
CA ALA A 203 -21.83 7.29 0.45
C ALA A 203 -20.46 6.72 0.00
N ALA A 204 -20.40 5.82 -0.98
CA ALA A 204 -19.15 5.17 -1.41
C ALA A 204 -18.43 5.86 -2.59
N ALA A 205 -19.02 6.87 -3.21
CA ALA A 205 -18.54 7.37 -4.50
C ALA A 205 -17.41 8.44 -4.43
N ALA A 206 -17.16 9.08 -3.28
CA ALA A 206 -16.30 10.27 -3.25
C ALA A 206 -14.83 10.03 -2.82
N GLY A 207 -14.44 8.82 -2.39
CA GLY A 207 -13.08 8.55 -1.89
C GLY A 207 -12.45 7.22 -2.34
N GLY A 208 -13.08 6.49 -3.26
CA GLY A 208 -12.71 5.11 -3.61
C GLY A 208 -11.78 4.94 -4.82
N GLY A 209 -11.46 6.01 -5.55
CA GLY A 209 -10.77 5.91 -6.85
C GLY A 209 -9.40 5.25 -6.77
N TYR A 210 -8.58 5.61 -5.78
CA TYR A 210 -7.23 5.07 -5.63
C TYR A 210 -7.17 3.63 -5.14
N ALA A 211 -8.10 3.23 -4.26
CA ALA A 211 -8.18 1.84 -3.81
C ALA A 211 -8.53 0.91 -4.97
N ALA A 212 -9.47 1.32 -5.84
CA ALA A 212 -9.83 0.58 -7.06
C ALA A 212 -8.66 0.53 -8.07
N ALA A 213 -7.95 1.65 -8.27
CA ALA A 213 -6.78 1.70 -9.15
C ALA A 213 -5.66 0.76 -8.67
N TYR A 214 -5.41 0.72 -7.36
CA TYR A 214 -4.41 -0.19 -6.78
C TYR A 214 -4.78 -1.67 -6.98
N VAL A 215 -6.05 -2.03 -6.77
CA VAL A 215 -6.56 -3.40 -6.99
C VAL A 215 -6.30 -3.83 -8.43
N LEU A 216 -6.66 -2.97 -9.38
CA LEU A 216 -6.47 -3.23 -10.81
C LEU A 216 -4.98 -3.33 -11.16
N SER A 217 -4.12 -2.47 -10.61
CA SER A 217 -2.68 -2.55 -10.86
C SER A 217 -2.05 -3.85 -10.35
N TYR A 218 -2.50 -4.35 -9.19
CA TYR A 218 -2.00 -5.59 -8.61
C TYR A 218 -2.43 -6.81 -9.43
N ALA A 219 -3.70 -6.86 -9.83
CA ALA A 219 -4.22 -7.92 -10.67
C ALA A 219 -3.56 -7.89 -12.07
N GLU A 220 -3.35 -6.70 -12.64
CA GLU A 220 -2.67 -6.51 -13.92
C GLU A 220 -1.19 -6.93 -13.85
N GLN A 221 -0.49 -6.63 -12.75
CA GLN A 221 0.86 -7.13 -12.52
C GLN A 221 0.89 -8.67 -12.49
N THR A 222 -0.12 -9.31 -11.90
CA THR A 222 -0.22 -10.77 -11.83
C THR A 222 -0.48 -11.36 -13.23
N ARG A 223 -1.30 -10.68 -14.04
CA ARG A 223 -1.51 -10.99 -15.46
C ARG A 223 -0.23 -10.90 -16.28
N GLN A 224 0.58 -9.85 -16.08
CA GLN A 224 1.87 -9.69 -16.76
C GLN A 224 2.88 -10.79 -16.37
N GLN A 225 2.87 -11.25 -15.12
CA GLN A 225 3.68 -12.40 -14.71
C GLN A 225 3.23 -13.69 -15.41
N ALA A 226 1.92 -13.88 -15.57
CA ALA A 226 1.38 -14.99 -16.36
C ALA A 226 1.76 -14.89 -17.85
N VAL A 227 1.74 -13.69 -18.45
CA VAL A 227 2.25 -13.49 -19.83
C VAL A 227 3.72 -13.91 -19.93
N ALA A 228 4.57 -13.45 -19.00
CA ALA A 228 5.99 -13.78 -18.98
C ALA A 228 6.27 -15.29 -18.78
N ALA A 229 5.36 -16.00 -18.12
CA ALA A 229 5.42 -17.44 -17.91
C ALA A 229 4.80 -18.26 -19.06
N GLY A 230 4.35 -17.61 -20.15
CA GLY A 230 3.83 -18.29 -21.34
C GLY A 230 2.38 -18.80 -21.22
N TYR A 231 1.61 -18.28 -20.28
CA TYR A 231 0.19 -18.65 -20.12
C TYR A 231 -0.65 -18.20 -21.32
N THR A 232 -1.65 -19.00 -21.71
CA THR A 232 -2.60 -18.61 -22.76
C THR A 232 -3.47 -17.44 -22.30
N PRO A 233 -4.06 -16.63 -23.22
CA PRO A 233 -4.90 -15.50 -22.84
C PRO A 233 -6.06 -15.87 -21.89
N GLU A 234 -6.64 -17.05 -22.08
CA GLU A 234 -7.72 -17.55 -21.22
C GLU A 234 -7.23 -17.88 -19.81
N GLN A 235 -6.05 -18.49 -19.68
CA GLN A 235 -5.42 -18.74 -18.38
C GLN A 235 -5.00 -17.45 -17.68
N GLN A 236 -4.52 -16.45 -18.42
CA GLN A 236 -4.18 -15.13 -17.87
C GLN A 236 -5.41 -14.46 -17.26
N GLN A 237 -6.58 -14.56 -17.91
CA GLN A 237 -7.83 -14.02 -17.39
C GLN A 237 -8.29 -14.73 -16.11
N LEU A 238 -8.06 -16.05 -16.03
CA LEU A 238 -8.36 -16.81 -14.81
C LEU A 238 -7.45 -16.41 -13.64
N VAL A 239 -6.13 -16.26 -13.89
CA VAL A 239 -5.16 -15.79 -12.90
C VAL A 239 -5.52 -14.38 -12.42
N PHE A 240 -5.94 -13.50 -13.32
CA PHE A 240 -6.40 -12.16 -12.99
C PHE A 240 -7.64 -12.18 -12.08
N GLN A 241 -8.68 -12.97 -12.41
CA GLN A 241 -9.86 -13.12 -11.56
C GLN A 241 -9.51 -13.68 -10.18
N GLN A 242 -8.60 -14.65 -10.11
CA GLN A 242 -8.14 -15.22 -8.85
C GLN A 242 -7.40 -14.19 -7.99
N ALA A 243 -6.56 -13.35 -8.60
CA ALA A 243 -5.85 -12.28 -7.91
C ALA A 243 -6.82 -11.23 -7.31
N LEU A 244 -7.85 -10.84 -8.06
CA LEU A 244 -8.90 -9.94 -7.56
C LEU A 244 -9.64 -10.53 -6.37
N PHE A 245 -10.02 -11.81 -6.46
CA PHE A 245 -10.72 -12.50 -5.39
C PHE A 245 -9.88 -12.59 -4.10
N GLN A 246 -8.59 -12.96 -4.22
CA GLN A 246 -7.68 -12.99 -3.08
C GLN A 246 -7.51 -11.61 -2.44
N TYR A 247 -7.43 -10.56 -3.25
CA TYR A 247 -7.35 -9.19 -2.75
C TYR A 247 -8.59 -8.80 -1.93
N GLN A 248 -9.79 -9.18 -2.40
CA GLN A 248 -11.04 -8.94 -1.67
C GLN A 248 -11.05 -9.65 -0.31
N GLN A 249 -10.65 -10.94 -0.27
CA GLN A 249 -10.53 -11.70 0.97
C GLN A 249 -9.57 -11.04 1.98
N GLN A 250 -8.41 -10.55 1.51
CA GLN A 250 -7.47 -9.84 2.37
C GLN A 250 -8.05 -8.53 2.92
N ARG A 251 -8.85 -7.83 2.12
CA ARG A 251 -9.49 -6.57 2.54
C ARG A 251 -10.52 -6.84 3.63
N GLU A 252 -11.39 -7.83 3.44
CA GLU A 252 -12.38 -8.24 4.43
C GLU A 252 -11.72 -8.76 5.71
N ALA A 253 -10.68 -9.59 5.61
CA ALA A 253 -9.92 -10.05 6.77
C ALA A 253 -9.28 -8.89 7.54
N LYS A 254 -8.73 -7.90 6.84
CA LYS A 254 -8.16 -6.70 7.45
C LYS A 254 -9.23 -5.84 8.13
N GLU A 255 -10.39 -5.67 7.50
CA GLU A 255 -11.53 -4.96 8.10
C GLU A 255 -12.06 -5.69 9.34
N ARG A 256 -12.12 -7.03 9.30
CA ARG A 256 -12.47 -7.87 10.46
C ARG A 256 -11.48 -7.69 11.60
N MET A 257 -10.17 -7.76 11.33
CA MET A 257 -9.15 -7.51 12.35
C MET A 257 -9.24 -6.08 12.93
N LYS A 258 -9.53 -5.08 12.08
CA LYS A 258 -9.74 -3.71 12.53
C LYS A 258 -10.94 -3.62 13.48
N LYS A 259 -12.07 -4.22 13.12
CA LYS A 259 -13.28 -4.27 13.98
C LYS A 259 -13.01 -5.01 15.29
N MET A 260 -12.29 -6.13 15.23
CA MET A 260 -11.91 -6.89 16.43
C MET A 260 -11.01 -6.06 17.36
N ALA A 261 -10.03 -5.34 16.81
CA ALA A 261 -9.16 -4.45 17.59
C ALA A 261 -9.95 -3.29 18.23
N GLU A 262 -10.94 -2.76 17.53
CA GLU A 262 -11.84 -1.71 18.04
C GLU A 262 -12.74 -2.24 19.17
N GLN A 263 -13.32 -3.43 19.01
CA GLN A 263 -14.08 -4.11 20.06
C GLN A 263 -13.24 -4.35 21.32
N VAL A 264 -12.03 -4.88 21.17
CA VAL A 264 -11.10 -5.08 22.30
C VAL A 264 -10.77 -3.75 22.99
N ARG A 265 -10.58 -2.67 22.22
CA ARG A 265 -10.34 -1.33 22.77
C ARG A 265 -11.55 -0.81 23.55
N GLU A 266 -12.76 -1.03 23.04
CA GLU A 266 -14.00 -0.63 23.70
C GLU A 266 -14.25 -1.41 24.99
N GLU A 267 -14.04 -2.73 24.97
CA GLU A 267 -14.14 -3.58 26.17
C GLU A 267 -13.13 -3.18 27.25
N ASN A 268 -11.87 -2.90 26.85
CA ASN A 268 -10.85 -2.42 27.77
C ASN A 268 -11.25 -1.07 28.38
N SER A 269 -11.84 -0.17 27.60
CA SER A 269 -12.37 1.12 28.08
C SER A 269 -13.51 0.92 29.08
N LYS A 270 -14.47 0.02 28.78
CA LYS A 270 -15.59 -0.33 29.66
C LYS A 270 -15.10 -0.92 30.99
N ARG A 271 -14.10 -1.83 30.95
CA ARG A 271 -13.48 -2.42 32.14
C ARG A 271 -12.71 -1.39 32.98
N ALA A 272 -12.05 -0.42 32.34
CA ALA A 272 -11.39 0.66 33.06
C ALA A 272 -12.40 1.56 33.79
N GLY A 273 -13.53 1.88 33.13
CA GLY A 273 -14.61 2.68 33.71
C GLY A 273 -15.31 2.00 34.90
N SER A 274 -15.56 0.68 34.84
CA SER A 274 -16.18 -0.06 35.95
C SER A 274 -15.25 -0.17 37.16
N ARG A 275 -13.94 -0.35 36.94
CA ARG A 275 -12.95 -0.41 38.03
C ARG A 275 -12.82 0.91 38.79
N ALA A 276 -13.02 2.05 38.12
CA ALA A 276 -12.99 3.37 38.76
C ALA A 276 -14.17 3.56 39.74
N LYS A 277 -15.37 3.04 39.43
CA LYS A 277 -16.56 3.12 40.29
C LYS A 277 -16.52 2.16 41.48
N GLN A 278 -15.81 1.05 41.38
CA GLN A 278 -15.69 0.07 42.47
C GLN A 278 -14.58 0.37 43.46
N ARG A 279 -13.81 1.46 43.28
CA ARG A 279 -12.80 1.85 44.26
C ARG A 279 -13.55 2.50 45.44
N PRO A 280 -13.68 1.83 46.60
CA PRO A 280 -14.37 2.42 47.74
C PRO A 280 -13.66 3.72 48.08
N SER A 281 -14.44 4.78 48.26
CA SER A 281 -13.95 6.08 48.73
C SER A 281 -13.21 5.84 50.05
N ALA A 282 -11.88 5.83 50.00
CA ALA A 282 -11.07 5.91 51.20
C ALA A 282 -11.45 7.24 51.86
N SER A 283 -12.21 7.17 52.95
CA SER A 283 -12.58 8.31 53.75
C SER A 283 -11.34 9.12 54.09
N PRO A 284 -11.29 10.42 53.76
CA PRO A 284 -10.27 11.32 54.28
C PRO A 284 -10.67 11.65 55.72
N GLY A 285 -10.10 10.95 56.69
CA GLY A 285 -10.43 11.19 58.08
C GLY A 285 -9.57 10.39 59.03
N ALA A 286 -8.41 10.95 59.41
CA ALA A 286 -8.03 11.17 60.80
C ALA A 286 -6.59 11.67 60.83
N ASP A 287 -6.43 12.99 60.91
CA ASP A 287 -5.25 13.60 61.49
C ASP A 287 -5.14 13.12 62.94
N GLY A 288 -4.16 12.27 63.20
CA GLY A 288 -3.82 11.76 64.52
C GLY A 288 -2.31 11.87 64.71
N ALA A 289 -1.85 13.06 65.11
CA ALA A 289 -0.52 13.25 65.66
C ALA A 289 -0.35 12.34 66.88
N GLY A 290 0.68 11.49 66.87
CA GLY A 290 0.98 10.60 67.98
C GLY A 290 2.37 10.00 67.83
N ALA A 291 3.37 10.72 68.31
CA ALA A 291 4.70 10.18 68.55
C ALA A 291 4.61 9.07 69.61
N GLY A 292 5.18 7.91 69.31
CA GLY A 292 5.23 6.78 70.24
C GLY A 292 6.12 5.67 69.72
N ALA A 293 7.38 5.69 70.14
CA ALA A 293 8.29 4.57 70.00
C ALA A 293 7.76 3.37 70.83
N GLY A 294 7.74 2.18 70.23
CA GLY A 294 7.33 0.96 70.93
C GLY A 294 7.49 -0.27 70.03
N ALA A 295 8.40 -1.16 70.42
CA ALA A 295 8.82 -2.34 69.69
C ALA A 295 7.80 -3.50 69.77
N SER A 296 7.62 -4.23 68.65
CA SER A 296 7.24 -5.66 68.50
C SER A 296 5.92 -6.16 69.17
N PRO A 297 5.38 -7.37 68.86
CA PRO A 297 5.87 -8.43 67.97
C PRO A 297 4.88 -8.88 66.88
N ALA A 298 5.37 -9.75 65.99
CA ALA A 298 4.69 -10.39 64.87
C ALA A 298 3.40 -11.16 65.25
N PRO A 299 2.41 -11.23 64.32
CA PRO A 299 1.44 -12.30 64.30
C PRO A 299 1.54 -13.18 63.05
N ALA A 300 1.63 -14.48 63.35
CA ALA A 300 1.38 -15.68 62.57
C ALA A 300 0.72 -15.54 61.18
N ALA A 301 1.42 -16.13 60.21
CA ALA A 301 0.93 -16.49 58.90
C ALA A 301 -0.29 -17.42 58.97
N ARG A 302 -1.45 -16.95 58.47
CA ARG A 302 -2.54 -17.81 58.02
C ARG A 302 -2.52 -17.85 56.50
N GLN A 303 -2.11 -18.99 55.96
CA GLN A 303 -2.21 -19.35 54.54
C GLN A 303 -3.69 -19.37 54.13
N ARG A 304 -4.13 -18.36 53.39
CA ARG A 304 -5.28 -18.45 52.48
C ARG A 304 -4.74 -18.54 51.06
N GLU A 305 -4.38 -19.77 50.70
CA GLU A 305 -3.99 -20.16 49.36
C GLU A 305 -5.26 -20.64 48.66
N LYS A 306 -5.94 -19.75 47.94
CA LYS A 306 -7.01 -20.10 46.99
C LYS A 306 -7.09 -19.00 45.93
N ASP A 307 -6.83 -19.42 44.69
CA ASP A 307 -7.18 -18.76 43.44
C ASP A 307 -6.40 -17.48 43.10
N LYS A 308 -5.06 -17.59 43.01
CA LYS A 308 -4.25 -16.64 42.25
C LYS A 308 -4.53 -16.83 40.76
N GLU A 309 -5.49 -16.07 40.26
CA GLU A 309 -5.68 -15.85 38.83
C GLU A 309 -4.32 -15.56 38.16
N PRO A 310 -3.95 -16.25 37.07
CA PRO A 310 -2.62 -16.10 36.47
C PRO A 310 -2.34 -14.63 36.18
N SER A 311 -1.19 -14.18 36.65
CA SER A 311 -0.75 -12.79 36.47
C SER A 311 -0.87 -12.40 35.00
N ALA A 312 -1.20 -11.15 34.71
CA ALA A 312 -1.28 -10.64 33.34
C ALA A 312 0.00 -10.98 32.53
N ARG A 313 1.15 -11.04 33.21
CA ARG A 313 2.43 -11.47 32.64
C ARG A 313 2.44 -12.95 32.19
N GLU A 314 1.82 -13.82 32.97
CA GLU A 314 1.75 -15.26 32.70
C GLU A 314 0.77 -15.57 31.57
N ARG A 315 -0.36 -14.83 31.51
CA ARG A 315 -1.28 -14.87 30.37
C ARG A 315 -0.62 -14.40 29.07
N ALA A 316 0.19 -13.34 29.12
CA ALA A 316 0.94 -12.87 27.94
C ALA A 316 1.98 -13.90 27.46
N LEU A 317 2.65 -14.60 28.37
CA LEU A 317 3.61 -15.65 28.03
C LEU A 317 2.94 -16.90 27.44
N GLN A 318 1.75 -17.28 27.94
CA GLN A 318 0.99 -18.37 27.32
C GLN A 318 0.52 -18.00 25.91
N PHE A 319 0.10 -16.75 25.68
CA PHE A 319 -0.28 -16.29 24.34
C PHE A 319 0.89 -16.34 23.37
N ALA A 320 2.09 -15.91 23.78
CA ALA A 320 3.30 -15.95 22.97
C ALA A 320 3.74 -17.37 22.56
N LYS A 321 3.43 -18.40 23.38
CA LYS A 321 3.73 -19.80 23.06
C LYS A 321 2.79 -20.40 22.00
N ASN A 322 1.58 -19.86 21.86
CA ASN A 322 0.56 -20.36 20.93
C ASN A 322 0.51 -19.59 19.60
N VAL A 323 1.33 -18.56 19.41
CA VAL A 323 1.45 -17.90 18.09
C VAL A 323 2.20 -18.85 17.15
N PRO A 324 1.59 -19.31 16.03
CA PRO A 324 2.29 -20.13 15.06
C PRO A 324 3.52 -19.37 14.57
N LYS A 325 4.69 -20.00 14.76
CA LYS A 325 5.99 -19.42 14.42
C LYS A 325 5.97 -19.08 12.92
N PRO A 326 6.24 -17.83 12.52
CA PRO A 326 6.20 -17.45 11.11
C PRO A 326 7.16 -18.34 10.34
N GLU A 327 6.69 -18.91 9.22
CA GLU A 327 7.52 -19.73 8.35
C GLU A 327 8.81 -18.98 7.99
N PRO A 328 9.96 -19.66 8.00
CA PRO A 328 11.22 -19.05 7.63
C PRO A 328 11.10 -18.50 6.21
N LYS A 329 11.25 -17.18 6.07
CA LYS A 329 11.28 -16.51 4.76
C LYS A 329 12.26 -17.26 3.85
N PRO A 330 11.91 -17.51 2.57
CA PRO A 330 12.83 -18.13 1.64
C PRO A 330 14.14 -17.34 1.66
N GLN A 331 15.23 -18.03 1.96
CA GLN A 331 16.56 -17.42 2.07
C GLN A 331 16.83 -16.68 0.76
N ARG A 332 16.89 -15.35 0.89
CA ARG A 332 17.18 -14.44 -0.20
C ARG A 332 18.58 -14.82 -0.70
N LYS A 333 18.65 -15.48 -1.86
CA LYS A 333 19.93 -15.81 -2.53
C LYS A 333 20.77 -14.54 -2.56
N ALA A 334 22.02 -14.67 -2.12
CA ALA A 334 22.98 -13.57 -2.03
C ALA A 334 23.00 -12.79 -3.37
N PRO A 335 23.07 -11.45 -3.33
CA PRO A 335 23.13 -10.65 -4.55
C PRO A 335 24.33 -11.10 -5.38
N ALA A 336 24.09 -11.31 -6.68
CA ALA A 336 25.13 -11.63 -7.65
C ALA A 336 26.30 -10.65 -7.52
N ALA A 337 27.52 -11.18 -7.63
CA ALA A 337 28.74 -10.41 -7.49
C ALA A 337 28.69 -9.13 -8.35
N PRO A 338 29.24 -7.99 -7.87
CA PRO A 338 29.12 -6.68 -8.53
C PRO A 338 29.57 -6.65 -10.00
N GLY A 339 30.37 -7.62 -10.45
CA GLY A 339 30.75 -7.79 -11.85
C GLY A 339 29.62 -8.28 -12.77
N GLU A 340 28.65 -9.02 -12.26
CA GLU A 340 27.58 -9.63 -13.09
C GLU A 340 26.50 -8.61 -13.44
N VAL A 341 26.18 -7.69 -12.52
CA VAL A 341 25.26 -6.57 -12.76
C VAL A 341 25.82 -5.64 -13.85
N ARG A 342 27.14 -5.40 -13.83
CA ARG A 342 27.80 -4.55 -14.83
C ARG A 342 27.81 -5.19 -16.23
N ARG A 343 28.00 -6.52 -16.32
CA ARG A 343 27.84 -7.26 -17.60
C ARG A 343 26.40 -7.24 -18.11
N ARG A 344 25.40 -7.43 -17.24
CA ARG A 344 23.99 -7.40 -17.65
C ARG A 344 23.56 -6.02 -18.15
N LEU A 345 24.02 -4.95 -17.50
CA LEU A 345 23.76 -3.57 -17.95
C LEU A 345 24.47 -3.26 -19.29
N TRP A 346 25.70 -3.76 -19.49
CA TRP A 346 26.42 -3.59 -20.76
C TRP A 346 25.73 -4.34 -21.90
N VAL A 347 25.33 -5.60 -21.69
CA VAL A 347 24.60 -6.39 -22.70
C VAL A 347 23.25 -5.75 -23.04
N ALA A 348 22.51 -5.24 -22.05
CA ALA A 348 21.25 -4.53 -22.29
C ALA A 348 21.43 -3.20 -23.04
N SER A 349 22.55 -2.49 -22.82
CA SER A 349 22.95 -1.30 -23.58
C SER A 349 23.22 -1.64 -25.05
N GLU A 350 23.99 -2.69 -25.31
CA GLU A 350 24.34 -3.11 -26.66
C GLU A 350 23.11 -3.62 -27.43
N GLN A 351 22.24 -4.40 -26.79
CA GLN A 351 20.97 -4.81 -27.39
C GLN A 351 20.08 -3.61 -27.76
N ARG A 352 20.03 -2.59 -26.90
CA ARG A 352 19.25 -1.37 -27.17
C ARG A 352 19.85 -0.58 -28.35
N ARG A 353 21.19 -0.53 -28.49
CA ARG A 353 21.86 0.08 -29.64
C ARG A 353 21.59 -0.68 -30.95
N THR A 354 21.55 -2.01 -30.90
CA THR A 354 21.24 -2.83 -32.07
C THR A 354 19.79 -2.62 -32.51
N CYS A 355 18.82 -2.64 -31.58
CA CYS A 355 17.41 -2.36 -31.90
C CYS A 355 17.20 -0.95 -32.47
N LEU A 356 17.96 0.05 -31.99
CA LEU A 356 17.89 1.42 -32.54
C LEU A 356 18.50 1.56 -33.94
N ARG A 357 19.49 0.73 -34.30
CA ARG A 357 19.99 0.65 -35.69
C ARG A 357 18.99 -0.03 -36.61
N GLU A 358 18.40 -1.14 -36.18
CA GLU A 358 17.39 -1.85 -36.97
C GLU A 358 16.11 -1.02 -37.17
N ALA A 359 15.75 -0.18 -36.20
CA ALA A 359 14.64 0.75 -36.31
C ALA A 359 14.91 1.99 -37.20
N GLY A 360 16.11 2.12 -37.80
CA GLY A 360 16.45 3.22 -38.70
C GLY A 360 16.56 4.60 -38.02
N VAL A 361 16.64 4.65 -36.69
CA VAL A 361 16.64 5.90 -35.91
C VAL A 361 18.02 6.57 -35.87
N VAL A 362 19.08 5.86 -36.27
CA VAL A 362 20.46 6.39 -36.29
C VAL A 362 20.99 6.33 -37.72
N SER A 363 20.99 7.47 -38.42
CA SER A 363 21.67 7.60 -39.70
C SER A 363 23.18 7.44 -39.52
N PRO A 364 23.86 6.65 -40.36
CA PRO A 364 25.31 6.50 -40.30
C PRO A 364 25.97 7.86 -40.60
N LEU A 365 26.63 8.44 -39.60
CA LEU A 365 27.45 9.63 -39.77
C LEU A 365 28.53 9.34 -40.83
N GLY A 366 28.52 10.17 -41.87
CA GLY A 366 29.31 10.04 -43.08
C GLY A 366 30.81 9.91 -42.84
N ALA A 367 31.39 8.93 -43.53
CA ALA A 367 32.80 8.91 -43.86
C ALA A 367 33.02 9.87 -45.04
N GLU A 368 33.23 11.16 -44.77
CA GLU A 368 33.75 12.08 -45.79
C GLU A 368 35.27 11.93 -45.87
N GLY A 369 35.74 11.46 -47.03
CA GLY A 369 37.14 11.29 -47.37
C GLY A 369 37.83 12.63 -47.61
N GLY A 370 38.85 12.91 -46.80
CA GLY A 370 39.80 13.99 -47.04
C GLY A 370 40.85 13.58 -48.07
N ALA A 371 40.63 13.94 -49.34
CA ALA A 371 41.67 13.97 -50.36
C ALA A 371 42.56 15.21 -50.12
N ARG A 372 43.80 14.99 -49.64
CA ARG A 372 44.83 16.03 -49.54
C ARG A 372 45.47 16.26 -50.91
N ALA A 373 45.23 17.44 -51.47
CA ALA A 373 45.98 17.96 -52.60
C ALA A 373 47.43 18.26 -52.19
N GLY A 374 48.38 17.79 -53.00
CA GLY A 374 49.79 18.15 -52.92
C GLY A 374 50.01 19.57 -53.43
N VAL A 375 50.91 20.29 -52.79
CA VAL A 375 51.46 21.57 -53.24
C VAL A 375 52.89 21.30 -53.69
N ALA A 376 53.18 21.71 -54.93
CA ALA A 376 54.50 21.78 -55.53
C ALA A 376 55.10 23.18 -55.31
#